data_AF-A0A3A0G1G8-F1
#
_entry.id   AF-A0A3A0G1G8-F1
#
_cell.length_a   1.000
_cell.length_b   1.000
_cell.length_c   1.000
_cell.angle_alpha   90.00
_cell.angle_beta   90.00
_cell.angle_gamma   90.00
#
_symmetry.space_group_name_H-M   'P 1'
#
loop_
_entity.id
_entity.type
_entity.pdbx_description
1 polymer ?
#
loop_
_entity_poly.entity_id
_entity_poly.type
_entity_poly.pdbx_seq_one_letter_code
_entity_poly.pdbx_strand_id
1 'polypeptide(L)'
;MIRAISTMLIVLLVLISCASAQELCVKNRIKVPKNGRINFKKVISVAEACARNQTKLLNTAVLVGNIGLQGEPGPLVQTLPSGATLRGEFRVGAQSPDKAHGFISFPFPLETTPTIVWVPQEQSSNPNCPGSAADPEAAPGFFCLYTPPAYTSNWTTIEFGSGSSQNITRFGFRLKITGSGDFYFGGGWAVTAP
;
A
#
# COMPACT_ATOMS: atom_id res chain seq x y z
N MET A 1 -51.83 -38.95 -10.89
CA MET A 1 -50.65 -38.05 -10.88
C MET A 1 -49.69 -38.22 -9.69
N ILE A 2 -50.07 -38.87 -8.58
CA ILE A 2 -49.25 -38.90 -7.35
C ILE A 2 -48.13 -39.97 -7.36
N ARG A 3 -48.21 -41.01 -8.21
CA ARG A 3 -47.19 -42.08 -8.26
C ARG A 3 -45.87 -41.69 -8.94
N ALA A 4 -45.84 -40.65 -9.78
CA ALA A 4 -44.63 -40.25 -10.52
C ALA A 4 -43.65 -39.40 -9.70
N ILE A 5 -44.13 -38.69 -8.68
CA ILE A 5 -43.30 -37.79 -7.85
C ILE A 5 -42.48 -38.60 -6.83
N SER A 6 -43.04 -39.71 -6.32
CA SER A 6 -42.37 -40.56 -5.32
C SER A 6 -41.16 -41.32 -5.89
N THR A 7 -41.27 -41.86 -7.11
CA THR A 7 -40.13 -42.53 -7.77
C THR A 7 -39.02 -41.54 -8.15
N MET A 8 -39.36 -40.32 -8.54
CA MET A 8 -38.36 -39.31 -8.90
C MET A 8 -37.59 -38.79 -7.68
N LEU A 9 -38.23 -38.68 -6.51
CA LEU A 9 -37.59 -38.29 -5.25
C LEU A 9 -36.64 -39.37 -4.71
N ILE A 10 -36.99 -40.66 -4.88
CA ILE A 10 -36.13 -41.79 -4.50
C ILE A 10 -34.89 -41.87 -5.40
N VAL A 11 -35.03 -41.62 -6.71
CA VAL A 11 -33.88 -41.57 -7.63
C VAL A 11 -32.96 -40.38 -7.31
N LEU A 12 -33.51 -39.23 -6.93
CA LEU A 12 -32.72 -38.05 -6.53
C LEU A 12 -31.96 -38.27 -5.21
N LEU A 13 -32.56 -38.98 -4.24
CA LEU A 13 -31.91 -39.35 -2.97
C LEU A 13 -30.80 -40.41 -3.14
N VAL A 14 -30.92 -41.33 -4.11
CA VAL A 14 -29.85 -42.30 -4.44
C VAL A 14 -28.68 -41.63 -5.15
N LEU A 15 -28.91 -40.61 -5.97
CA LEU A 15 -27.84 -39.90 -6.69
C LEU A 15 -27.00 -38.98 -5.80
N ILE A 16 -27.55 -38.48 -4.68
CA ILE A 16 -26.81 -37.62 -3.73
C ILE A 16 -25.88 -38.44 -2.82
N SER A 17 -26.04 -39.77 -2.75
CA SER A 17 -25.24 -40.65 -1.88
C SER A 17 -23.93 -41.16 -2.50
N CYS A 18 -23.57 -40.73 -3.71
CA CYS A 18 -22.40 -41.21 -4.46
C CYS A 18 -21.33 -40.13 -4.69
N ALA A 19 -21.17 -39.18 -3.78
CA ALA A 19 -19.91 -38.46 -3.69
C ALA A 19 -18.87 -39.44 -3.10
N SER A 20 -18.24 -40.23 -3.97
CA SER A 20 -17.15 -41.12 -3.59
C SER A 20 -16.06 -40.27 -2.93
N ALA A 21 -15.77 -40.54 -1.66
CA ALA A 21 -14.70 -39.86 -0.96
C ALA A 21 -13.38 -40.25 -1.63
N GLN A 22 -12.84 -39.36 -2.46
CA GLN A 22 -11.58 -39.60 -3.15
C GLN A 22 -10.46 -39.84 -2.12
N GLU A 23 -9.70 -40.91 -2.31
CA GLU A 23 -8.59 -41.30 -1.46
C GLU A 23 -7.27 -40.79 -2.04
N LEU A 24 -6.37 -40.32 -1.17
CA LEU A 24 -5.00 -40.03 -1.55
C LEU A 24 -4.17 -41.31 -1.46
N CYS A 25 -3.66 -41.75 -2.61
CA CYS A 25 -2.95 -43.02 -2.76
C CYS A 25 -1.47 -42.80 -3.07
N VAL A 26 -0.59 -43.52 -2.37
CA VAL A 26 0.86 -43.44 -2.58
C VAL A 26 1.39 -44.81 -2.95
N LYS A 27 2.24 -44.91 -3.98
CA LYS A 27 2.87 -46.18 -4.36
C LYS A 27 3.72 -46.77 -3.23
N ASN A 28 3.55 -48.05 -2.97
CA ASN A 28 4.28 -48.80 -1.92
C ASN A 28 5.78 -48.93 -2.23
N ARG A 29 6.15 -48.82 -3.51
CA ARG A 29 7.54 -48.88 -3.96
C ARG A 29 7.81 -47.78 -4.97
N ILE A 30 8.86 -47.01 -4.71
CA ILE A 30 9.34 -45.95 -5.58
C ILE A 30 10.76 -46.32 -6.00
N LYS A 31 11.00 -46.43 -7.31
CA LYS A 31 12.37 -46.52 -7.82
C LYS A 31 12.95 -45.12 -7.79
N VAL A 32 13.97 -44.91 -6.96
CA VAL A 32 14.70 -43.64 -6.95
C VAL A 32 15.66 -43.64 -8.14
N PRO A 33 15.51 -42.70 -9.10
CA PRO A 33 16.42 -42.60 -10.23
C PRO A 33 17.83 -42.21 -9.76
N LYS A 34 18.85 -42.54 -10.56
CA LYS A 34 20.27 -42.28 -10.23
C LYS A 34 20.59 -40.79 -9.97
N ASN A 35 19.76 -39.88 -10.48
CA ASN A 35 19.90 -38.44 -10.25
C ASN A 35 19.25 -37.96 -8.94
N GLY A 36 18.69 -38.86 -8.12
CA GLY A 36 18.08 -38.55 -6.82
C GLY A 36 16.74 -37.80 -6.88
N ARG A 37 16.20 -37.49 -8.06
CA ARG A 37 14.97 -36.68 -8.19
C ARG A 37 13.72 -37.55 -8.35
N ILE A 38 12.83 -37.53 -7.36
CA ILE A 38 11.53 -38.22 -7.41
C ILE A 38 10.48 -37.30 -8.02
N ASN A 39 9.74 -37.81 -9.02
CA ASN A 39 8.58 -37.10 -9.57
C ASN A 39 7.32 -37.50 -8.80
N PHE A 40 6.88 -36.64 -7.88
CA PHE A 40 5.73 -36.90 -7.02
C PHE A 40 4.42 -37.14 -7.78
N LYS A 41 4.23 -36.57 -8.97
CA LYS A 41 3.04 -36.85 -9.81
C LYS A 41 2.95 -38.31 -10.24
N LYS A 42 4.08 -39.05 -10.26
CA LYS A 42 4.13 -40.49 -10.58
C LYS A 42 4.00 -41.39 -9.35
N VAL A 43 4.02 -40.81 -8.16
CA VAL A 43 4.08 -41.49 -6.86
C VAL A 43 2.77 -41.34 -6.10
N ILE A 44 2.18 -40.15 -6.16
CA ILE A 44 0.94 -39.77 -5.48
C ILE A 44 -0.16 -39.65 -6.53
N SER A 45 -1.31 -40.26 -6.28
CA SER A 45 -2.51 -40.15 -7.10
C SER A 45 -3.74 -40.00 -6.21
N VAL A 46 -4.80 -39.42 -6.76
CA VAL A 46 -6.12 -39.34 -6.11
C VAL A 46 -7.05 -40.29 -6.86
N ALA A 47 -7.70 -41.21 -6.16
CA ALA A 47 -8.58 -42.22 -6.75
C ALA A 47 -9.70 -42.61 -5.78
N GLU A 48 -10.80 -43.16 -6.27
CA GLU A 48 -11.91 -43.62 -5.40
C GLU A 48 -11.51 -44.79 -4.48
N ALA A 49 -10.51 -45.57 -4.90
CA ALA A 49 -9.87 -46.61 -4.09
C ALA A 49 -8.41 -46.78 -4.53
N CYS A 50 -7.51 -47.01 -3.57
CA CYS A 50 -6.10 -47.25 -3.89
C CYS A 50 -5.87 -48.62 -4.54
N ALA A 51 -5.01 -48.68 -5.56
CA ALA A 51 -4.62 -49.94 -6.20
C ALA A 51 -3.84 -50.84 -5.21
N ARG A 52 -3.80 -52.17 -5.46
CA ARG A 52 -3.11 -53.15 -4.57
C ARG A 52 -1.63 -52.82 -4.27
N ASN A 53 -0.98 -52.04 -5.12
CA ASN A 53 0.42 -51.61 -4.95
C ASN A 53 0.55 -50.18 -4.40
N GLN A 54 -0.53 -49.63 -3.86
CA GLN A 54 -0.60 -48.32 -3.25
C GLN A 54 -1.12 -48.43 -1.81
N THR A 55 -0.74 -47.49 -0.97
CA THR A 55 -1.22 -47.33 0.39
C THR A 55 -2.07 -46.08 0.44
N LYS A 56 -3.26 -46.21 1.03
CA LYS A 56 -4.13 -45.08 1.35
C LYS A 56 -3.49 -44.26 2.46
N LEU A 57 -3.32 -42.96 2.22
CA LEU A 57 -2.96 -42.03 3.28
C LEU A 57 -4.20 -41.73 4.10
N LEU A 58 -4.36 -42.45 5.21
CA LEU A 58 -5.52 -42.38 6.09
C LEU A 58 -5.60 -41.08 6.90
N ASN A 59 -4.54 -40.25 6.88
CA ASN A 59 -4.52 -39.00 7.61
C ASN A 59 -3.73 -37.93 6.84
N THR A 60 -4.41 -37.21 5.96
CA THR A 60 -3.83 -36.02 5.28
C THR A 60 -3.67 -34.83 6.21
N ALA A 61 -4.23 -34.85 7.43
CA ALA A 61 -4.03 -33.79 8.42
C ALA A 61 -2.56 -33.67 8.85
N VAL A 62 -1.76 -34.75 8.69
CA VAL A 62 -0.31 -34.74 8.96
C VAL A 62 0.52 -34.18 7.79
N LEU A 63 -0.10 -34.00 6.60
CA LEU A 63 0.57 -33.43 5.42
C LEU A 63 0.42 -31.92 5.29
N VAL A 64 -0.41 -31.31 6.12
CA VAL A 64 -0.40 -29.86 6.29
C VAL A 64 0.80 -29.55 7.17
N GLY A 65 1.91 -29.13 6.55
CA GLY A 65 3.02 -28.56 7.31
C GLY A 65 2.47 -27.45 8.20
N ASN A 66 2.97 -27.32 9.43
CA ASN A 66 2.56 -26.27 10.34
C ASN A 66 2.56 -24.93 9.59
N ILE A 67 1.46 -24.18 9.68
CA ILE A 67 1.44 -22.79 9.19
C ILE A 67 2.64 -22.10 9.82
N GLY A 68 3.50 -21.48 9.00
CA GLY A 68 4.62 -20.72 9.51
C GLY A 68 4.10 -19.68 10.51
N LEU A 69 4.80 -19.49 11.63
CA LEU A 69 4.42 -18.45 12.58
C LEU A 69 4.32 -17.11 11.82
N GLN A 70 3.26 -16.36 12.08
CA GLN A 70 3.17 -14.99 11.61
C GLN A 70 4.42 -14.24 12.11
N GLY A 71 5.05 -13.47 11.22
CA GLY A 71 6.19 -12.63 11.63
C GLY A 71 5.78 -11.63 12.71
N GLU A 72 6.72 -11.25 13.56
CA GLU A 72 6.51 -10.17 14.53
C GLU A 72 6.02 -8.90 13.81
N PRO A 73 5.02 -8.18 14.35
CA PRO A 73 4.64 -6.88 13.82
C PRO A 73 5.85 -5.95 13.71
N GLY A 74 5.95 -5.21 12.59
CA GLY A 74 6.98 -4.18 12.44
C GLY A 74 6.82 -3.08 13.50
N PRO A 75 7.91 -2.39 13.90
CA PRO A 75 7.83 -1.32 14.88
C PRO A 75 6.97 -0.16 14.33
N LEU A 76 6.05 0.33 15.15
CA LEU A 76 5.26 1.53 14.82
C LEU A 76 6.18 2.75 14.96
N VAL A 77 6.53 3.38 13.84
CA VAL A 77 7.30 4.62 13.83
C VAL A 77 6.38 5.77 14.25
N GLN A 78 6.59 6.30 15.45
CA GLN A 78 5.78 7.39 16.01
C GLN A 78 6.31 8.78 15.65
N THR A 79 7.55 8.88 15.21
CA THR A 79 8.23 10.13 14.86
C THR A 79 9.22 9.86 13.73
N LEU A 80 9.33 10.79 12.78
CA LEU A 80 10.24 10.67 11.66
C LEU A 80 11.69 10.63 12.19
N PRO A 81 12.49 9.60 11.86
CA PRO A 81 13.88 9.54 12.30
C PRO A 81 14.69 10.75 11.84
N SER A 82 15.62 11.21 12.67
CA SER A 82 16.55 12.31 12.34
C SER A 82 17.23 12.10 10.99
N GLY A 83 17.30 13.16 10.18
CA GLY A 83 17.85 13.13 8.83
C GLY A 83 16.99 12.43 7.77
N ALA A 84 15.88 11.77 8.14
CA ALA A 84 14.95 11.22 7.17
C ALA A 84 14.08 12.33 6.56
N THR A 85 13.78 12.18 5.27
CA THR A 85 13.02 13.16 4.48
C THR A 85 11.66 12.60 4.08
N LEU A 86 10.62 13.41 4.26
CA LEU A 86 9.31 13.21 3.64
C LEU A 86 9.20 14.11 2.41
N ARG A 87 8.60 13.60 1.34
CA ARG A 87 8.41 14.30 0.07
C ARG A 87 6.98 14.11 -0.41
N GLY A 88 6.50 15.04 -1.23
CA GLY A 88 5.24 14.87 -1.91
C GLY A 88 4.94 16.00 -2.89
N GLU A 89 3.78 15.90 -3.52
CA GLU A 89 3.22 16.95 -4.36
C GLU A 89 2.04 17.61 -3.64
N PHE A 90 1.71 18.82 -4.05
CA PHE A 90 0.51 19.50 -3.60
C PHE A 90 -0.16 20.21 -4.77
N ARG A 91 -1.48 20.34 -4.69
CA ARG A 91 -2.30 21.20 -5.57
C ARG A 91 -3.43 21.80 -4.78
N VAL A 92 -3.71 23.07 -5.04
CA VAL A 92 -4.75 23.87 -4.39
C VAL A 92 -5.24 24.88 -5.43
N GLY A 93 -6.55 25.08 -5.50
CA GLY A 93 -7.16 25.99 -6.45
C GLY A 93 -8.60 26.29 -6.07
N ALA A 94 -9.16 27.32 -6.68
CA ALA A 94 -10.55 27.71 -6.53
C ALA A 94 -11.08 28.29 -7.86
N GLN A 95 -12.40 28.29 -8.02
CA GLN A 95 -13.07 29.03 -9.08
C GLN A 95 -13.60 30.35 -8.49
N SER A 96 -13.46 31.45 -9.24
CA SER A 96 -13.79 32.87 -8.92
C SER A 96 -14.76 33.16 -7.76
N PRO A 97 -14.56 34.25 -6.97
CA PRO A 97 -13.33 34.82 -6.40
C PRO A 97 -13.21 34.40 -4.92
N ASP A 98 -12.25 33.52 -4.62
CA ASP A 98 -12.21 32.90 -3.29
C ASP A 98 -10.80 32.62 -2.77
N LYS A 99 -10.75 32.31 -1.47
CA LYS A 99 -9.55 31.80 -0.79
C LYS A 99 -9.55 30.29 -0.95
N ALA A 100 -8.42 29.74 -1.40
CA ALA A 100 -8.23 28.30 -1.40
C ALA A 100 -7.39 27.89 -0.18
N HIS A 101 -7.78 26.79 0.45
CA HIS A 101 -7.08 26.21 1.58
C HIS A 101 -6.67 24.77 1.26
N GLY A 102 -5.40 24.46 1.49
CA GLY A 102 -4.87 23.11 1.45
C GLY A 102 -4.28 22.73 2.79
N PHE A 103 -4.40 21.46 3.18
CA PHE A 103 -3.79 20.91 4.37
C PHE A 103 -3.10 19.60 4.01
N ILE A 104 -1.86 19.44 4.43
CA ILE A 104 -1.10 18.21 4.22
C ILE A 104 -0.55 17.78 5.57
N SER A 105 -0.94 16.57 6.00
CA SER A 105 -0.44 15.91 7.19
C SER A 105 0.84 15.14 6.85
N PHE A 106 1.81 15.17 7.77
CA PHE A 106 2.97 14.29 7.67
C PHE A 106 2.59 12.88 8.13
N PRO A 107 2.94 11.82 7.36
CA PRO A 107 2.68 10.44 7.78
C PRO A 107 3.41 10.08 9.07
N PHE A 108 4.54 10.72 9.34
CA PHE A 108 5.26 10.66 10.61
C PHE A 108 5.44 12.07 11.15
N PRO A 109 4.99 12.37 12.38
CA PRO A 109 5.28 13.64 13.03
C PRO A 109 6.79 13.88 13.13
N LEU A 110 7.19 15.14 13.06
CA LEU A 110 8.56 15.56 13.36
C LEU A 110 8.73 15.71 14.88
N GLU A 111 9.98 15.70 15.34
CA GLU A 111 10.28 15.99 16.75
C GLU A 111 9.99 17.47 17.07
N THR A 112 10.38 18.37 16.17
CA THR A 112 10.18 19.82 16.28
C THR A 112 9.51 20.38 15.03
N THR A 113 8.86 21.55 15.15
CA THR A 113 8.36 22.29 13.98
C THR A 113 9.54 22.74 13.10
N PRO A 114 9.55 22.43 11.79
CA PRO A 114 10.64 22.80 10.90
C PRO A 114 10.56 24.26 10.48
N THR A 115 11.67 24.81 9.99
CA THR A 115 11.71 26.15 9.39
C THR A 115 11.20 26.07 7.95
N ILE A 116 10.20 26.89 7.63
CA ILE A 116 9.64 26.95 6.27
C ILE A 116 10.50 27.81 5.34
N VAL A 117 10.75 27.29 4.15
CA VAL A 117 11.40 27.99 3.04
C VAL A 117 10.56 27.78 1.79
N TRP A 118 10.09 28.87 1.21
CA TRP A 118 9.46 28.85 -0.10
C TRP A 118 10.52 29.11 -1.16
N VAL A 119 10.63 28.19 -2.11
CA VAL A 119 11.54 28.26 -3.26
C VAL A 119 10.69 28.52 -4.51
N PRO A 120 10.47 29.80 -4.87
CA PRO A 120 9.89 30.13 -6.16
C PRO A 120 10.84 29.69 -7.27
N GLN A 121 10.29 29.31 -8.42
CA GLN A 121 11.08 28.74 -9.51
C GLN A 121 12.23 29.64 -10.00
N GLU A 122 12.04 30.96 -9.97
CA GLU A 122 13.06 31.94 -10.38
C GLU A 122 14.26 31.98 -9.44
N GLN A 123 14.17 31.32 -8.27
CA GLN A 123 15.30 31.17 -7.37
C GLN A 123 16.00 29.84 -7.62
N SER A 124 17.31 29.92 -7.84
CA SER A 124 18.20 28.77 -7.76
C SER A 124 18.07 28.10 -6.39
N SER A 125 18.31 26.80 -6.34
CA SER A 125 18.35 26.06 -5.09
C SER A 125 19.26 26.75 -4.06
N ASN A 126 18.88 26.69 -2.79
CA ASN A 126 19.64 27.28 -1.69
C ASN A 126 20.14 26.17 -0.76
N PRO A 127 21.12 26.42 0.13
CA PRO A 127 21.67 25.37 0.99
C PRO A 127 20.64 24.64 1.87
N ASN A 128 19.53 25.30 2.20
CA ASN A 128 18.45 24.69 2.99
C ASN A 128 17.49 23.87 2.13
N CYS A 129 17.39 24.20 0.83
CA CYS A 129 16.48 23.62 -0.15
C CYS A 129 17.23 23.38 -1.46
N PRO A 130 18.10 22.35 -1.53
CA PRO A 130 18.98 22.11 -2.67
C PRO A 130 18.27 21.50 -3.89
N GLY A 131 17.02 21.09 -3.74
CA GLY A 131 16.23 20.37 -4.75
C GLY A 131 15.47 21.27 -5.71
N SER A 132 14.41 20.70 -6.29
CA SER A 132 13.53 21.35 -7.27
C SER A 132 12.07 20.95 -7.09
N ALA A 133 11.15 21.53 -7.86
CA ALA A 133 9.74 21.12 -7.81
C ALA A 133 9.51 19.65 -8.26
N ALA A 134 10.34 19.15 -9.18
CA ALA A 134 10.24 17.77 -9.68
C ALA A 134 10.99 16.76 -8.80
N ASP A 135 12.01 17.23 -8.07
CA ASP A 135 12.80 16.43 -7.14
C ASP A 135 13.04 17.25 -5.86
N PRO A 136 12.04 17.32 -4.97
CA PRO A 136 12.10 18.23 -3.82
C PRO A 136 13.02 17.66 -2.75
N GLU A 137 13.91 18.52 -2.24
CA GLU A 137 14.84 18.18 -1.16
C GLU A 137 14.78 19.21 -0.04
N ALA A 138 15.22 18.84 1.17
CA ALA A 138 15.31 19.75 2.29
C ALA A 138 16.50 19.37 3.19
N ALA A 139 17.24 20.36 3.67
CA ALA A 139 18.23 20.15 4.72
C ALA A 139 17.53 19.80 6.06
N PRO A 140 18.22 19.12 7.01
CA PRO A 140 17.65 18.79 8.32
C PRO A 140 17.07 20.01 9.04
N GLY A 141 15.85 19.87 9.55
CA GLY A 141 15.12 20.93 10.26
C GLY A 141 14.39 21.92 9.34
N PHE A 142 14.44 21.73 8.01
CA PHE A 142 13.77 22.60 7.05
C PHE A 142 12.60 21.90 6.35
N PHE A 143 11.58 22.70 6.02
CA PHE A 143 10.52 22.37 5.09
C PHE A 143 10.66 23.27 3.87
N CYS A 144 10.76 22.66 2.70
CA CYS A 144 10.94 23.34 1.42
C CYS A 144 9.70 23.17 0.56
N LEU A 145 9.07 24.29 0.17
CA LEU A 145 7.97 24.30 -0.80
C LEU A 145 8.49 24.81 -2.14
N TYR A 146 8.40 23.97 -3.18
CA TYR A 146 8.88 24.28 -4.52
C TYR A 146 7.71 24.49 -5.46
N THR A 147 7.71 25.58 -6.22
CA THR A 147 6.64 25.92 -7.16
C THR A 147 7.15 25.96 -8.60
N PRO A 148 6.46 25.39 -9.61
CA PRO A 148 6.85 25.42 -11.02
C PRO A 148 6.49 26.76 -11.71
N PRO A 149 7.01 27.01 -12.93
CA PRO A 149 6.83 28.26 -13.70
C PRO A 149 5.39 28.66 -14.01
N ALA A 150 4.55 27.66 -14.21
CA ALA A 150 3.38 27.82 -15.06
C ALA A 150 2.14 27.23 -14.40
N TYR A 151 1.65 27.94 -13.39
CA TYR A 151 0.21 28.03 -13.18
C TYR A 151 -0.13 29.53 -13.10
N THR A 152 -0.02 30.18 -14.26
CA THR A 152 -0.44 31.56 -14.50
C THR A 152 -1.96 31.61 -14.44
N SER A 153 -2.50 31.79 -13.26
CA SER A 153 -3.91 32.08 -13.08
C SER A 153 -4.03 32.95 -11.84
N ASN A 154 -4.05 34.27 -12.05
CA ASN A 154 -4.62 35.33 -11.20
C ASN A 154 -4.43 35.30 -9.67
N TRP A 155 -3.54 34.48 -9.11
CA TRP A 155 -3.27 34.46 -7.68
C TRP A 155 -2.39 35.65 -7.29
N THR A 156 -2.71 36.27 -6.16
CA THR A 156 -2.12 37.55 -5.73
C THR A 156 -1.13 37.34 -4.59
N THR A 157 -1.43 36.40 -3.68
CA THR A 157 -0.60 36.15 -2.50
C THR A 157 -0.60 34.68 -2.10
N ILE A 158 0.59 34.18 -1.76
CA ILE A 158 0.77 32.94 -0.99
C ILE A 158 1.10 33.37 0.43
N GLU A 159 0.23 33.05 1.36
CA GLU A 159 0.46 33.39 2.75
C GLU A 159 1.06 32.19 3.48
N PHE A 160 2.37 32.24 3.70
CA PHE A 160 3.03 31.52 4.80
C PHE A 160 2.91 32.31 6.11
N GLY A 161 1.81 33.04 6.27
CA GLY A 161 1.32 33.56 7.55
C GLY A 161 1.96 34.87 7.98
N SER A 162 1.16 35.92 8.02
CA SER A 162 1.33 37.04 8.94
C SER A 162 0.22 36.95 10.00
N GLY A 163 0.54 36.47 11.20
CA GLY A 163 -0.40 36.26 12.32
C GLY A 163 -0.09 35.03 13.18
N SER A 164 -0.65 34.97 14.40
CA SER A 164 -0.33 34.00 15.47
C SER A 164 -0.74 32.53 15.25
N SER A 165 -1.02 32.11 14.01
CA SER A 165 -1.28 30.69 13.68
C SER A 165 -0.20 30.21 12.73
N GLN A 166 0.68 29.35 13.24
CA GLN A 166 1.79 28.77 12.47
C GLN A 166 1.23 27.97 11.28
N ASN A 167 1.65 28.30 10.06
CA ASN A 167 1.24 27.57 8.85
C ASN A 167 2.00 26.26 8.63
N ILE A 168 2.96 25.97 9.50
CA ILE A 168 3.65 24.70 9.57
C ILE A 168 3.76 24.27 11.04
N THR A 169 3.60 22.98 11.27
CA THR A 169 3.72 22.35 12.58
C THR A 169 4.54 21.07 12.42
N ARG A 170 4.90 20.44 13.54
CA ARG A 170 5.46 19.08 13.52
C ARG A 170 4.56 18.01 12.89
N PHE A 171 3.27 18.29 12.68
CA PHE A 171 2.29 17.33 12.15
C PHE A 171 1.94 17.54 10.68
N GLY A 172 2.37 18.65 10.08
CA GLY A 172 1.96 19.02 8.74
C GLY A 172 1.95 20.52 8.52
N PHE A 173 1.41 20.94 7.39
CA PHE A 173 1.34 22.35 7.01
C PHE A 173 0.01 22.70 6.36
N ARG A 174 -0.29 24.00 6.37
CA ARG A 174 -1.44 24.62 5.73
C ARG A 174 -0.95 25.54 4.62
N LEU A 175 -1.60 25.47 3.47
CA LEU A 175 -1.49 26.43 2.40
C LEU A 175 -2.75 27.29 2.35
N LYS A 176 -2.57 28.60 2.28
CA LYS A 176 -3.63 29.56 2.00
C LYS A 176 -3.20 30.39 0.79
N ILE A 177 -4.07 30.40 -0.22
CA ILE A 177 -3.83 31.12 -1.46
C ILE A 177 -5.03 31.99 -1.74
N THR A 178 -4.75 33.24 -2.11
CA THR A 178 -5.76 34.19 -2.52
C THR A 178 -5.49 34.60 -3.95
N GLY A 179 -6.53 34.62 -4.78
CA GLY A 179 -6.47 35.05 -6.17
C GLY A 179 -7.77 35.66 -6.66
N SER A 180 -7.74 36.24 -7.86
CA SER A 180 -8.93 36.67 -8.59
C SER A 180 -9.31 35.64 -9.66
N GLY A 181 -10.58 35.53 -10.02
CA GLY A 181 -11.02 34.54 -11.01
C GLY A 181 -10.65 33.09 -10.63
N ASP A 182 -10.58 32.23 -11.62
CA ASP A 182 -10.16 30.84 -11.43
C ASP A 182 -8.64 30.77 -11.26
N PHE A 183 -8.20 30.03 -10.24
CA PHE A 183 -6.77 29.81 -10.04
C PHE A 183 -6.42 28.39 -9.59
N TYR A 184 -5.23 27.97 -10.01
CA TYR A 184 -4.58 26.73 -9.62
C TYR A 184 -3.15 27.02 -9.19
N PHE A 185 -2.71 26.29 -8.17
CA PHE A 185 -1.36 26.39 -7.64
C PHE A 185 -0.93 25.03 -7.15
N GLY A 186 0.28 24.62 -7.49
CA GLY A 186 0.79 23.30 -7.14
C GLY A 186 2.29 23.23 -7.27
N GLY A 187 2.88 22.13 -6.82
CA GLY A 187 4.31 21.93 -6.84
C GLY A 187 4.75 20.76 -5.97
N GLY A 188 6.04 20.73 -5.66
CA GLY A 188 6.67 19.72 -4.82
C GLY A 188 6.95 20.27 -3.42
N TRP A 189 6.99 19.39 -2.43
CA TRP A 189 7.42 19.73 -1.09
C TRP A 189 8.34 18.66 -0.52
N ALA A 190 9.26 19.08 0.35
CA ALA A 190 10.11 18.20 1.13
C ALA A 190 10.28 18.71 2.55
N VAL A 191 10.46 17.81 3.50
CA VAL A 191 10.81 18.14 4.88
C VAL A 191 11.73 17.08 5.46
N THR A 192 12.80 17.51 6.10
CA THR A 192 13.78 16.61 6.70
C THR A 192 13.80 16.81 8.21
N ALA A 193 13.67 15.71 8.96
CA ALA A 193 13.77 15.77 10.42
C ALA A 193 15.14 16.32 10.85
N PRO A 194 15.19 17.18 11.89
CA PRO A 194 16.43 17.75 12.40
C PRO A 194 17.42 16.68 12.89
#